data_AF-A0A815P1F6-F1
#
_entry.id   AF-A0A815P1F6-F1
#
_cell.length_a   1.000
_cell.length_b   1.000
_cell.length_c   1.000
_cell.angle_alpha   90.00
_cell.angle_beta   90.00
_cell.angle_gamma   90.00
#
_symmetry.space_group_name_H-M   'P 1'
#
loop_
_entity.id
_entity.type
_entity.pdbx_description
1 polymer ?
#
loop_
_entity_poly.entity_id
_entity_poly.type
_entity_poly.pdbx_seq_one_letter_code
_entity_poly.pdbx_strand_id
1 'polypeptide(L)'
;MKRFTEKVAFVTGGASGLGKAIAERLSDEGAFVAIADINEIDGQSIADAINGIFIKMDVSKPESVKDAIESVVSRHGADSKIDIIINNAGILCQESSIHD
;
A
#
# COMPACT_ATOMS: atom_id res chain seq x y z
N MET A 1 -13.88 -10.39 -17.57
CA MET A 1 -12.67 -10.88 -16.87
C MET A 1 -12.02 -9.69 -16.18
N LYS A 2 -11.66 -9.78 -14.89
CA LYS A 2 -11.02 -8.65 -14.21
C LYS A 2 -9.52 -8.59 -14.55
N ARG A 3 -8.95 -7.39 -14.72
CA ARG A 3 -7.61 -7.18 -15.31
C ARG A 3 -6.45 -7.70 -14.43
N PHE A 4 -6.64 -7.72 -13.11
CA PHE A 4 -5.60 -8.06 -12.14
C PHE A 4 -5.96 -9.27 -11.27
N THR A 5 -6.81 -10.15 -11.78
CA THR A 5 -7.12 -11.43 -11.13
C THR A 5 -5.83 -12.19 -10.82
N GLU A 6 -5.70 -12.72 -9.59
CA GLU A 6 -4.50 -13.44 -9.09
C GLU A 6 -3.22 -12.60 -9.02
N LYS A 7 -3.32 -11.27 -9.05
CA LYS A 7 -2.17 -10.37 -8.88
C LYS A 7 -2.06 -9.87 -7.45
N VAL A 8 -0.83 -9.80 -6.96
CA VAL A 8 -0.52 -9.17 -5.67
C VAL A 8 -0.02 -7.75 -5.91
N ALA A 9 -0.69 -6.77 -5.31
CA ALA A 9 -0.30 -5.37 -5.36
C ALA A 9 0.16 -4.86 -4.00
N PHE A 10 1.26 -4.12 -3.98
CA PHE A 10 1.80 -3.44 -2.80
C PHE A 10 1.68 -1.93 -2.99
N VAL A 11 0.87 -1.27 -2.16
CA VAL A 11 0.57 0.15 -2.31
C VAL A 11 1.09 0.92 -1.10
N THR A 12 2.11 1.74 -1.29
CA THR A 12 2.64 2.62 -0.25
C THR A 12 1.81 3.90 -0.14
N GLY A 13 1.57 4.39 1.08
CA GLY A 13 0.68 5.54 1.29
C GLY A 13 -0.79 5.20 0.99
N GLY A 14 -1.16 3.92 1.11
CA GLY A 14 -2.48 3.40 0.73
C GLY A 14 -3.60 3.71 1.72
N ALA A 15 -3.30 4.30 2.89
CA ALA A 15 -4.33 4.62 3.88
C ALA A 15 -5.16 5.87 3.49
N SER A 16 -4.70 6.69 2.54
CA SER A 16 -5.39 7.94 2.18
C SER A 16 -5.17 8.38 0.73
N GLY A 17 -5.91 9.42 0.32
CA GLY A 17 -5.69 10.13 -0.95
C GLY A 17 -5.69 9.23 -2.19
N LEU A 18 -4.73 9.46 -3.07
CA LEU A 18 -4.56 8.69 -4.31
C LEU A 18 -4.15 7.24 -4.05
N GLY A 19 -3.34 6.98 -3.03
CA GLY A 19 -2.92 5.62 -2.67
C GLY A 19 -4.12 4.75 -2.33
N LYS A 20 -5.04 5.26 -1.50
CA LYS A 20 -6.31 4.61 -1.20
C LYS A 20 -7.14 4.35 -2.47
N ALA A 21 -7.33 5.36 -3.30
CA ALA A 21 -8.14 5.23 -4.52
C ALA A 21 -7.55 4.19 -5.51
N ILE A 22 -6.22 4.13 -5.61
CA ILE A 22 -5.52 3.11 -6.42
C ILE A 22 -5.72 1.72 -5.81
N ALA A 23 -5.60 1.58 -4.49
CA ALA A 23 -5.79 0.31 -3.81
C ALA A 23 -7.22 -0.24 -3.99
N GLU A 24 -8.24 0.60 -3.78
CA GLU A 24 -9.64 0.25 -4.03
C GLU A 24 -9.83 -0.19 -5.49
N ARG A 25 -9.29 0.58 -6.45
CA ARG A 25 -9.42 0.25 -7.87
C ARG A 25 -8.72 -1.06 -8.26
N LEU A 26 -7.55 -1.34 -7.69
CA LEU A 26 -6.84 -2.60 -7.94
C LEU A 26 -7.62 -3.80 -7.38
N SER A 27 -8.20 -3.67 -6.19
CA SER A 27 -9.05 -4.70 -5.59
C SER A 27 -10.32 -4.94 -6.40
N ASP A 28 -10.99 -3.86 -6.85
CA ASP A 28 -12.15 -3.95 -7.75
C ASP A 28 -11.83 -4.72 -9.04
N GLU A 29 -10.58 -4.63 -9.50
CA GLU A 29 -10.04 -5.34 -10.66
C GLU A 29 -9.39 -6.69 -10.35
N GLY A 30 -9.59 -7.20 -9.13
CA GLY A 30 -9.30 -8.57 -8.73
C GLY A 30 -7.91 -8.81 -8.16
N ALA A 31 -7.14 -7.75 -7.91
CA ALA A 31 -5.86 -7.87 -7.23
C ALA A 31 -6.06 -8.13 -5.72
N PHE A 32 -5.19 -8.92 -5.13
CA PHE A 32 -4.97 -8.92 -3.69
C PHE A 32 -4.07 -7.73 -3.34
N VAL A 33 -4.53 -6.84 -2.46
CA VAL A 33 -3.84 -5.58 -2.18
C VAL A 33 -3.30 -5.56 -0.76
N ALA A 34 -2.01 -5.28 -0.64
CA ALA A 34 -1.34 -4.93 0.61
C ALA A 34 -1.22 -3.41 0.72
N ILE A 35 -1.89 -2.84 1.73
CA ILE A 35 -1.78 -1.44 2.12
C ILE A 35 -0.57 -1.28 3.03
N ALA A 36 0.42 -0.50 2.58
CA ALA A 36 1.62 -0.21 3.35
C ALA A 36 1.64 1.28 3.73
N ASP A 37 1.48 1.58 5.01
CA ASP A 37 1.32 2.96 5.49
C ASP A 37 1.81 3.11 6.94
N ILE A 38 2.07 4.35 7.36
CA ILE A 38 2.39 4.67 8.76
C ILE A 38 1.12 4.81 9.62
N ASN A 39 -0.02 5.14 9.00
CA ASN A 39 -1.30 5.30 9.68
C ASN A 39 -2.01 3.95 9.83
N GLU A 40 -1.87 3.34 11.00
CA GLU A 40 -2.41 2.01 11.29
C GLU A 40 -3.94 1.97 11.28
N ILE A 41 -4.60 2.99 11.80
CA ILE A 41 -6.07 2.99 11.96
C ILE A 41 -6.73 3.07 10.58
N ASP A 42 -6.35 4.07 9.80
CA ASP A 42 -6.93 4.25 8.46
C ASP A 42 -6.48 3.11 7.53
N GLY A 43 -5.20 2.71 7.60
CA GLY A 43 -4.66 1.63 6.80
C GLY A 43 -5.37 0.30 7.02
N GLN A 44 -5.64 -0.08 8.27
CA GLN A 44 -6.41 -1.29 8.61
C GLN A 44 -7.86 -1.17 8.10
N SER A 45 -8.50 -0.02 8.31
CA SER A 45 -9.88 0.19 7.83
C SER A 45 -10.00 0.03 6.32
N ILE A 46 -9.02 0.52 5.54
CA ILE A 46 -9.03 0.36 4.08
C ILE A 46 -8.76 -1.09 3.69
N ALA A 47 -7.76 -1.74 4.31
CA ALA A 47 -7.45 -3.13 4.03
C ALA A 47 -8.66 -4.04 4.26
N ASP A 48 -9.39 -3.86 5.36
CA ASP A 48 -10.60 -4.62 5.67
C ASP A 48 -11.69 -4.39 4.62
N ALA A 49 -11.91 -3.13 4.21
CA ALA A 49 -12.92 -2.76 3.22
C ALA A 49 -12.69 -3.41 1.84
N ILE A 50 -11.43 -3.61 1.46
CA ILE A 50 -11.05 -4.17 0.16
C ILE A 50 -10.68 -5.66 0.19
N ASN A 51 -10.87 -6.33 1.34
CA ASN A 51 -10.41 -7.70 1.61
C ASN A 51 -8.91 -7.91 1.33
N GLY A 52 -8.10 -6.89 1.63
CA GLY A 52 -6.65 -6.88 1.52
C GLY A 52 -5.97 -7.15 2.87
N ILE A 53 -4.71 -6.71 2.98
CA ILE A 53 -3.97 -6.71 4.25
C ILE A 53 -3.35 -5.35 4.50
N PHE A 54 -3.20 -5.00 5.79
CA PHE A 54 -2.45 -3.84 6.22
C PHE A 54 -1.07 -4.26 6.74
N ILE A 55 -0.07 -3.43 6.44
CA ILE A 55 1.30 -3.53 6.96
C ILE A 55 1.75 -2.14 7.38
N LYS A 56 2.08 -1.98 8.66
CA LYS A 56 2.71 -0.75 9.14
C LYS A 56 4.09 -0.62 8.51
N MET A 57 4.31 0.44 7.73
CA MET A 57 5.57 0.65 7.03
C MET A 57 5.90 2.14 6.92
N ASP A 58 7.13 2.48 7.28
CA ASP A 58 7.71 3.80 7.10
C ASP A 58 8.68 3.76 5.90
N VAL A 59 8.27 4.35 4.77
CA VAL A 59 9.07 4.36 3.53
C VAL A 59 10.44 5.06 3.68
N SER A 60 10.63 5.88 4.72
CA SER A 60 11.92 6.53 4.98
C SER A 60 12.96 5.59 5.61
N LYS A 61 12.55 4.40 6.05
CA LYS A 61 13.39 3.42 6.74
C LYS A 61 13.56 2.15 5.88
N PRO A 62 14.75 1.91 5.30
CA PRO A 62 14.98 0.76 4.41
C PRO A 62 14.61 -0.59 5.03
N GLU A 63 14.91 -0.80 6.30
CA GLU A 63 14.59 -2.02 7.05
C GLU A 63 13.08 -2.20 7.18
N SER A 64 12.34 -1.11 7.43
CA SER A 64 10.87 -1.16 7.49
C SER A 64 10.26 -1.59 6.15
N VAL A 65 10.82 -1.13 5.04
CA VAL A 65 10.38 -1.52 3.69
C VAL A 65 10.69 -2.99 3.43
N LYS A 66 11.90 -3.44 3.80
CA LYS A 66 12.30 -4.84 3.66
C LYS A 66 11.38 -5.77 4.42
N ASP A 67 11.15 -5.50 5.71
CA ASP A 67 10.29 -6.30 6.58
C ASP A 67 8.84 -6.34 6.07
N ALA A 68 8.35 -5.22 5.51
CA ALA A 68 7.03 -5.15 4.91
C ALA A 68 6.90 -6.04 3.67
N ILE A 69 7.88 -6.01 2.76
CA ILE A 69 7.88 -6.86 1.56
C ILE A 69 7.92 -8.34 1.95
N GLU A 70 8.80 -8.72 2.89
CA GLU A 70 8.89 -10.09 3.40
C GLU A 70 7.58 -10.55 4.05
N SER A 71 6.89 -9.65 4.76
CA SER A 71 5.58 -9.91 5.35
C SER A 71 4.48 -10.16 4.31
N VAL A 72 4.48 -9.44 3.18
CA VAL A 72 3.52 -9.69 2.07
C VAL A 72 3.76 -11.06 1.46
N VAL A 73 5.02 -11.34 1.10
CA VAL A 73 5.39 -12.58 0.42
C VAL A 73 5.09 -13.79 1.31
N SER A 74 5.46 -13.74 2.59
CA SER A 74 5.20 -14.84 3.54
C SER A 74 3.71 -15.11 3.75
N ARG A 75 2.85 -14.07 3.78
CA ARG A 75 1.40 -14.22 4.01
C ARG A 75 0.64 -14.74 2.79
N HIS A 76 1.15 -14.50 1.57
CA HIS A 76 0.49 -14.94 0.35
C HIS A 76 1.01 -16.29 -0.18
N GLY A 77 2.09 -16.81 0.40
CA GLY A 77 2.66 -18.14 0.14
C GLY A 77 4.16 -18.08 -0.18
N ALA A 78 4.90 -19.14 0.13
CA ALA A 78 6.37 -19.19 -0.06
C ALA A 78 6.82 -18.98 -1.52
N ASP A 79 5.97 -19.34 -2.49
CA ASP A 79 6.18 -19.12 -3.92
C ASP A 79 5.47 -17.86 -4.45
N SER A 80 4.88 -17.05 -3.57
CA SER A 80 4.20 -15.83 -3.95
C SER A 80 5.20 -14.71 -4.27
N LYS A 81 4.76 -13.79 -5.12
CA LYS A 81 5.52 -12.61 -5.52
C LYS A 81 4.62 -11.39 -5.45
N ILE A 82 5.22 -10.22 -5.36
CA ILE A 82 4.52 -8.97 -5.62
C ILE A 82 4.55 -8.72 -7.13
N ASP A 83 3.38 -8.68 -7.78
CA ASP A 83 3.27 -8.40 -9.21
C ASP A 83 3.27 -6.90 -9.51
N ILE A 84 2.72 -6.09 -8.60
CA ILE A 84 2.48 -4.66 -8.79
C ILE A 84 3.00 -3.90 -7.57
N ILE A 85 3.81 -2.87 -7.80
CA ILE A 85 4.26 -1.95 -6.74
C ILE A 85 3.82 -0.55 -7.11
N ILE A 86 3.10 0.09 -6.20
CA ILE A 86 2.70 1.50 -6.29
C ILE A 86 3.46 2.26 -5.20
N ASN A 87 4.53 2.94 -5.59
CA ASN A 87 5.31 3.81 -4.72
C ASN A 87 4.64 5.19 -4.65
N ASN A 88 3.60 5.32 -3.81
CA ASN A 88 2.77 6.52 -3.72
C ASN A 88 2.98 7.33 -2.42
N ALA A 89 3.49 6.73 -1.35
CA ALA A 89 3.71 7.44 -0.08
C ALA A 89 4.50 8.75 -0.28
N GLY A 90 3.99 9.85 0.25
CA GLY A 90 4.59 11.17 0.13
C GLY A 90 3.95 12.18 1.08
N ILE A 91 4.70 13.21 1.43
CA ILE A 91 4.25 14.34 2.25
C ILE A 91 4.44 15.64 1.47
N LEU A 92 3.55 16.61 1.67
CA LEU A 92 3.75 17.95 1.12
C LEU A 92 4.71 18.71 2.05
N CYS A 93 5.80 19.22 1.50
CA CYS A 93 6.61 20.21 2.19
C CYS A 93 5.98 21.58 1.92
N GLN A 94 5.42 22.24 2.94
CA GLN A 94 4.98 23.62 2.78
C GLN A 94 6.22 24.52 2.79
N GLU A 95 6.52 25.15 1.66
CA GLU A 95 7.44 26.28 1.63
C GLU A 95 6.76 27.47 2.29
N SER A 96 7.37 28.00 3.35
CA SER A 96 6.94 29.26 3.95
C SER A 96 6.98 30.35 2.88
N SER A 97 5.86 31.05 2.71
CA SER A 97 5.75 32.15 1.75
C SER A 97 6.77 33.23 2.12
N ILE A 98 7.57 33.70 1.15
CA ILE A 98 8.58 34.76 1.34
C ILE A 98 7.94 36.16 1.53
N HIS A 99 6.63 36.22 1.78
CA HIS A 99 5.80 37.42 1.68
C HIS A 99 4.99 37.73 2.96
N ASP A 100 5.41 37.20 4.12
CA ASP A 100 4.95 37.69 5.43
C ASP A 100 5.87 38.82 5.95
#